data_AF-A0AA48M3N4-F1
#
_entry.id   AF-A0AA48M3N4-F1
#
_cell.length_a   1.000
_cell.length_b   1.000
_cell.length_c   1.000
_cell.angle_alpha   90.00
_cell.angle_beta   90.00
_cell.angle_gamma   90.00
#
_symmetry.space_group_name_H-M   'P 1'
#
loop_
_entity.id
_entity.type
_entity.pdbx_description
1 polymer ?
#
loop_
_entity_poly.entity_id
_entity_poly.type
_entity_poly.pdbx_seq_one_letter_code
_entity_poly.pdbx_strand_id
1 'polypeptide(L)'
;MIVPPKDRIEVVLMADQPNPTHLWLQSTTELARRYDFNKEKSFRVMAGAVALLLFMFFLSPGGTVILLLLSLIIFFPLSLVGMAGYFRGG
;
A
#
# COMPACT_ATOMS: atom_id res chain seq x y z
N MET A 1 22.12 20.60 -19.30
CA MET A 1 20.84 21.05 -19.88
C MET A 1 19.82 21.10 -18.76
N ILE A 2 19.28 22.28 -18.47
CA ILE A 2 18.14 22.43 -17.56
C ILE A 2 16.91 21.97 -18.35
N VAL A 3 16.36 20.81 -18.00
CA VAL A 3 15.18 20.26 -18.67
C VAL A 3 14.01 21.21 -18.38
N PRO A 4 13.36 21.80 -19.40
CA PRO A 4 12.27 22.73 -19.16
C PRO A 4 11.09 21.99 -18.51
N PRO A 5 10.56 22.50 -17.39
CA PRO A 5 9.41 21.90 -16.72
C PRO A 5 8.19 21.92 -17.66
N LYS A 6 7.54 20.76 -17.79
CA LYS A 6 6.33 20.59 -18.61
C LYS A 6 5.20 21.48 -18.07
N ASP A 7 4.53 22.20 -18.97
CA ASP A 7 3.40 23.10 -18.68
C ASP A 7 3.76 24.36 -17.87
N ARG A 8 4.85 25.05 -18.24
CA ARG A 8 5.21 26.37 -17.68
C ARG A 8 5.47 27.38 -18.78
N ILE A 9 5.16 28.64 -18.49
CA ILE A 9 5.49 29.76 -19.38
C ILE A 9 6.93 30.16 -19.10
N GLU A 10 7.76 30.18 -20.13
CA GLU A 10 9.11 30.72 -20.06
C GLU A 10 9.09 32.21 -20.36
N VAL A 11 9.63 33.01 -19.45
CA VAL A 11 9.91 34.43 -19.67
C VAL A 11 11.42 34.58 -19.76
N VAL A 12 11.90 34.87 -20.97
CA VAL A 12 13.34 35.10 -21.22
C VAL A 12 13.60 36.59 -21.16
N LEU A 13 14.35 37.01 -20.15
CA LEU A 13 14.77 38.40 -19.99
C LEU A 13 16.07 38.62 -20.77
N MET A 14 15.99 39.37 -21.86
CA MET A 14 17.12 39.65 -22.77
C MET A 14 17.76 41.03 -22.59
N ALA A 15 17.39 41.79 -21.56
CA ALA A 15 17.87 43.17 -21.40
C ALA A 15 19.35 43.23 -20.97
N ASP A 16 20.26 43.55 -21.91
CA ASP A 16 21.66 43.93 -21.70
C ASP A 16 22.58 42.96 -20.93
N GLN A 17 22.21 41.70 -20.77
CA GLN A 17 23.03 40.71 -20.06
C GLN A 17 23.75 39.75 -21.03
N PRO A 18 25.04 39.41 -20.79
CA PRO A 18 25.76 38.42 -21.60
C PRO A 18 25.16 37.01 -21.48
N ASN A 19 24.34 36.75 -20.46
CA ASN A 19 23.61 35.50 -20.28
C ASN A 19 22.10 35.81 -20.09
N PRO A 20 21.20 35.28 -20.94
CA PRO A 20 19.76 35.47 -20.78
C PRO A 20 19.27 34.81 -19.49
N THR A 21 18.41 35.51 -18.75
CA THR A 21 17.77 34.95 -17.55
C THR A 21 16.46 34.28 -17.94
N HIS A 22 16.33 32.99 -17.66
CA HIS A 22 15.16 32.18 -17.95
C HIS A 22 14.30 32.04 -16.69
N LEU A 23 13.11 32.64 -16.70
CA LEU A 23 12.13 32.53 -15.62
C LEU A 23 11.00 31.60 -16.02
N TRP A 24 10.71 30.60 -15.18
CA TRP A 24 9.62 29.65 -15.40
C TRP A 24 8.44 30.02 -14.51
N LEU A 25 7.38 30.55 -15.11
CA LEU A 25 6.14 30.89 -14.42
C LEU A 25 5.18 29.72 -14.48
N GLN A 26 4.65 29.33 -13.32
CA GLN A 26 3.58 28.36 -13.19
C GLN A 26 2.37 29.03 -12.55
N SER A 27 1.18 28.83 -13.12
CA SER A 27 -0.05 29.36 -12.52
C SER A 27 -0.31 28.70 -11.16
N THR A 28 -0.60 29.51 -10.15
CA THR A 28 -0.98 29.02 -8.81
C THR A 28 -2.26 28.18 -8.86
N THR A 29 -3.16 28.46 -9.80
CA THR A 29 -4.42 27.70 -9.99
C THR A 29 -4.20 26.30 -10.54
N GLU A 30 -3.22 26.11 -11.43
CA GLU A 30 -2.85 24.78 -11.92
C GLU A 30 -2.12 23.96 -10.86
N LEU A 31 -1.26 24.60 -10.07
CA LEU A 31 -0.58 23.94 -8.96
C LEU A 31 -1.60 23.44 -7.91
N ALA A 32 -2.59 24.27 -7.57
CA ALA A 32 -3.68 23.91 -6.67
C ALA A 32 -4.50 22.73 -7.21
N ARG A 33 -4.91 22.75 -8.48
CA ARG A 33 -5.63 21.60 -9.09
C ARG A 33 -4.84 20.30 -9.05
N ARG A 34 -3.53 20.35 -9.33
CA ARG A 34 -2.66 19.16 -9.24
C ARG A 34 -2.56 18.64 -7.82
N TYR A 35 -2.47 19.55 -6.85
CA TYR A 35 -2.45 19.20 -5.43
C TYR A 35 -3.74 18.52 -5.00
N ASP A 36 -4.89 19.09 -5.36
CA ASP A 36 -6.21 18.53 -5.05
C ASP A 36 -6.42 17.16 -5.70
N PHE A 37 -6.05 17.01 -6.97
CA PHE A 37 -6.11 15.73 -7.68
C PHE A 37 -5.22 14.66 -7.02
N ASN A 38 -3.99 15.03 -6.65
CA ASN A 38 -3.08 14.10 -5.96
C ASN A 38 -3.58 13.73 -4.57
N LYS A 39 -4.20 14.67 -3.86
CA LYS A 39 -4.82 14.44 -2.55
C LYS A 39 -5.99 13.47 -2.65
N GLU A 40 -6.87 13.66 -3.62
CA GLU A 40 -8.00 12.76 -3.87
C GLU A 40 -7.53 11.35 -4.23
N LYS A 41 -6.55 11.24 -5.13
CA LYS A 41 -5.95 9.96 -5.50
C LYS A 41 -5.33 9.26 -4.29
N SER A 42 -4.57 10.00 -3.48
CA SER A 42 -3.93 9.47 -2.28
C SER A 42 -4.96 9.00 -1.25
N PHE A 43 -6.05 9.75 -1.07
CA PHE A 43 -7.14 9.38 -0.17
C PHE A 43 -7.84 8.09 -0.61
N ARG A 44 -8.10 7.94 -1.91
CA ARG A 44 -8.69 6.70 -2.45
C ARG A 44 -7.78 5.48 -2.25
N VAL A 45 -6.48 5.65 -2.49
CA VAL A 45 -5.49 4.58 -2.28
C VAL A 45 -5.39 4.22 -0.79
N MET A 46 -5.35 5.23 0.09
CA MET A 46 -5.30 5.03 1.53
C MET A 46 -6.57 4.34 2.05
N ALA A 47 -7.75 4.75 1.59
CA ALA A 47 -9.02 4.11 1.92
C ALA A 47 -9.06 2.64 1.49
N GLY A 48 -8.58 2.35 0.27
CA GLY A 48 -8.45 0.97 -0.23
C GLY A 48 -7.48 0.13 0.61
N ALA A 49 -6.33 0.69 0.97
CA ALA A 49 -5.34 0.00 1.81
C ALA A 49 -5.89 -0.30 3.21
N VAL A 50 -6.61 0.63 3.83
CA VAL A 50 -7.26 0.43 5.14
C VAL A 50 -8.33 -0.65 5.07
N ALA A 51 -9.18 -0.65 4.04
CA ALA A 51 -10.19 -1.69 3.85
C ALA A 51 -9.57 -3.09 3.70
N LEU A 52 -8.46 -3.20 2.95
CA LEU A 52 -7.75 -4.45 2.74
C LEU A 52 -7.07 -4.94 4.03
N LEU A 53 -6.53 -4.02 4.83
CA LEU A 53 -5.95 -4.32 6.13
C LEU A 53 -7.02 -4.82 7.12
N LEU A 54 -8.19 -4.17 7.18
CA LEU A 54 -9.32 -4.64 7.98
C LEU A 54 -9.79 -6.05 7.56
N PHE A 55 -9.83 -6.32 6.25
CA PHE A 55 -10.17 -7.65 5.73
C PHE A 55 -9.15 -8.71 6.17
N MET A 56 -7.84 -8.43 6.11
CA MET A 56 -6.80 -9.34 6.60
C MET A 56 -6.93 -9.62 8.10
N PHE A 57 -7.24 -8.60 8.90
CA PHE A 57 -7.49 -8.75 10.34
C PHE A 57 -8.72 -9.61 10.64
N PHE A 58 -9.73 -9.62 9.76
CA PHE A 58 -10.89 -10.48 9.92
C PHE A 58 -10.63 -11.93 9.47
N LEU A 59 -9.85 -12.11 8.40
CA LEU A 59 -9.55 -13.44 7.86
C LEU A 59 -8.57 -14.23 8.74
N SER A 60 -7.59 -13.55 9.34
CA SER A 60 -6.53 -14.15 10.16
C SER A 60 -7.06 -14.99 11.34
N PRO A 61 -7.94 -14.46 12.24
CA PRO A 61 -8.50 -15.21 13.36
C PRO A 61 -9.26 -16.46 12.89
N GLY A 62 -10.10 -16.29 11.84
CA GLY A 62 -10.87 -17.39 11.27
C GLY A 62 -9.98 -18.50 10.72
N GLY A 63 -8.92 -18.13 9.99
CA GLY A 63 -7.92 -19.06 9.48
C GLY A 63 -7.21 -19.83 10.58
N THR A 64 -6.77 -19.13 11.64
CA THR A 64 -6.13 -19.79 12.81
C THR A 64 -7.06 -20.76 13.52
N VAL A 65 -8.33 -20.43 13.70
CA VAL A 65 -9.31 -21.32 14.36
C VAL A 65 -9.56 -22.57 13.50
N ILE A 66 -9.72 -22.41 12.18
CA ILE A 66 -9.93 -23.54 11.26
C ILE A 66 -8.72 -24.49 11.28
N LEU A 67 -7.50 -23.95 11.23
CA LEU A 67 -6.27 -24.73 11.30
C LEU A 67 -6.13 -25.50 12.63
N LEU A 68 -6.52 -24.86 13.74
CA LEU A 68 -6.53 -25.50 15.06
C LEU A 68 -7.54 -26.66 15.11
N LEU A 69 -8.75 -26.46 14.59
CA LEU A 69 -9.77 -27.52 14.52
C LEU A 69 -9.34 -28.69 13.64
N LEU A 70 -8.75 -28.42 12.48
CA LEU A 70 -8.19 -29.46 11.60
C LEU A 70 -7.08 -30.26 12.31
N SER A 71 -6.19 -29.56 13.01
CA SER A 71 -5.12 -30.20 13.79
C SER A 71 -5.72 -31.09 14.87
N LEU A 72 -6.75 -30.62 15.58
CA LEU A 72 -7.41 -31.41 16.61
C LEU A 72 -8.06 -32.67 16.03
N ILE A 73 -8.78 -32.56 14.90
CA ILE A 73 -9.43 -33.71 14.24
C ILE A 73 -8.43 -34.76 13.79
N ILE A 74 -7.22 -34.37 13.36
CA ILE A 74 -6.21 -35.31 12.85
C ILE A 74 -5.37 -35.89 13.99
N PHE A 75 -4.82 -35.04 14.85
CA PHE A 75 -3.84 -35.47 15.86
C PHE A 75 -4.50 -36.10 17.10
N PHE A 76 -5.73 -35.74 17.43
CA PHE A 76 -6.45 -36.34 18.57
C PHE A 76 -6.76 -37.83 18.40
N PRO A 77 -7.34 -38.32 17.28
CA PRO A 77 -7.54 -39.75 17.10
C PRO A 77 -6.21 -40.50 16.96
N LEU A 78 -5.19 -39.88 16.35
CA LEU A 78 -3.86 -40.49 16.25
C LEU A 78 -3.23 -40.70 17.64
N SER A 79 -3.36 -39.74 18.55
CA SER A 79 -2.86 -39.87 19.92
C SER A 79 -3.63 -40.91 20.72
N LEU A 80 -4.96 -41.02 20.54
CA LEU A 80 -5.78 -42.08 21.14
C LEU A 80 -5.37 -43.47 20.67
N VAL A 81 -5.09 -43.64 19.38
CA VAL A 81 -4.58 -44.92 18.83
C VAL A 81 -3.20 -45.24 19.41
N GLY A 82 -2.31 -44.25 19.51
CA GLY A 82 -0.99 -44.41 20.12
C GLY A 82 -1.05 -44.83 21.58
N MET A 83 -1.92 -44.20 22.38
CA MET A 83 -2.15 -44.56 23.78
C MET A 83 -2.78 -45.95 23.91
N ALA A 84 -3.79 -46.27 23.11
CA ALA A 84 -4.42 -47.59 23.11
C ALA A 84 -3.41 -48.70 22.76
N GLY A 85 -2.46 -48.44 21.87
CA GLY A 85 -1.34 -49.34 21.58
C GLY A 85 -0.39 -49.53 22.76
N TYR A 86 -0.08 -48.45 23.48
CA TYR A 86 0.78 -48.48 24.68
C TYR A 86 0.16 -49.33 25.81
N PHE A 87 -1.15 -49.22 26.05
CA PHE A 87 -1.84 -50.04 27.07
C PHE A 87 -2.01 -51.51 26.70
N ARG A 88 -1.79 -51.89 25.43
CA ARG A 88 -1.95 -53.27 24.95
C ARG A 88 -0.63 -54.05 24.89
N GLY A 89 0.51 -53.34 24.95
CA GLY A 89 1.85 -53.93 24.85
C GLY A 89 2.67 -53.90 26.15
N GLY A 90 2.07 -53.48 27.27
CA GLY A 90 2.65 -53.49 28.62
C GLY A 90 2.06 -54.59 29.49
#